data_AF-A0AA35WLV7-F1
#
_entry.id   AF-A0AA35WLV7-F1
#
_cell.length_a   1.000
_cell.length_b   1.000
_cell.length_c   1.000
_cell.angle_alpha   90.00
_cell.angle_beta   90.00
_cell.angle_gamma   90.00
#
_symmetry.space_group_name_H-M   'P 1'
#
loop_
_entity.id
_entity.type
_entity.pdbx_description
1 polymer ?
#
loop_
_entity_poly.entity_id
_entity_poly.type
_entity_poly.pdbx_seq_one_letter_code
_entity_poly.pdbx_strand_id
1 'polypeptide(L)'
;MATVTIVGCGGAVDQPATGEATQPQVSDAATAAPVRPSPLPATPAVTIVATATPQPTNTPSAAQAISELGGRLRIASVPPVQQFVGSWLGTTTAANMQVRPFSDPLIHTDRFDGSLVPGLATSWEANEDGTQWTFHLRDDVEFQHGWGKFSANDVPHSTGLIVKEDAIASDTGIFRELFGNTYDDVINKRGGRGRQHRSIQRASP
;
A
#
# COMPACT_ATOMS: atom_id res chain seq x y z
N MET A 1 -15.34 34.86 -28.12
CA MET A 1 -16.31 33.84 -28.56
C MET A 1 -15.67 32.46 -28.42
N ALA A 2 -16.52 31.47 -28.21
CA ALA A 2 -16.30 30.18 -27.56
C ALA A 2 -15.17 29.26 -28.09
N THR A 3 -14.63 28.50 -27.12
CA THR A 3 -13.94 27.20 -27.20
C THR A 3 -14.64 26.17 -28.08
N VAL A 4 -13.88 25.31 -28.77
CA VAL A 4 -14.15 23.85 -28.86
C VAL A 4 -12.83 23.10 -29.07
N THR A 5 -12.59 22.09 -28.23
CA THR A 5 -11.58 21.03 -28.43
C THR A 5 -12.31 19.74 -28.80
N ILE A 6 -11.80 18.97 -29.78
CA ILE A 6 -12.24 17.59 -30.02
C ILE A 6 -11.02 16.66 -30.01
N VAL A 7 -11.14 15.60 -29.21
CA VAL A 7 -10.28 14.43 -29.12
C VAL A 7 -10.68 13.42 -30.19
N GLY A 8 -9.70 12.83 -30.88
CA GLY A 8 -9.92 11.71 -31.79
C GLY A 8 -8.72 10.77 -31.78
N CYS A 9 -8.90 9.59 -31.19
CA CYS A 9 -8.02 8.43 -31.28
C CYS A 9 -8.53 7.55 -32.44
N GLY A 10 -7.65 7.06 -33.31
CA GLY A 10 -8.07 6.12 -34.36
C GLY A 10 -7.05 6.05 -35.49
N GLY A 11 -6.39 4.91 -35.60
CA GLY A 11 -5.37 4.62 -36.61
C GLY A 11 -5.88 4.66 -38.04
N ALA A 12 -4.91 4.75 -38.95
CA ALA A 12 -5.08 4.83 -40.40
C ALA A 12 -6.14 3.85 -40.94
N VAL A 13 -7.10 4.41 -41.67
CA VAL A 13 -8.00 3.68 -42.57
C VAL A 13 -7.42 3.75 -43.98
N ASP A 14 -6.99 2.61 -44.49
CA ASP A 14 -6.98 2.32 -45.93
C ASP A 14 -8.25 1.53 -46.24
N GLN A 15 -8.96 1.93 -47.30
CA GLN A 15 -10.33 1.50 -47.62
C GLN A 15 -10.36 0.25 -48.55
N PRO A 16 -11.53 -0.24 -49.00
CA PRO A 16 -12.16 -1.48 -48.58
C PRO A 16 -12.04 -2.64 -49.61
N ALA A 17 -12.28 -3.87 -49.17
CA ALA A 17 -12.69 -4.96 -50.06
C ALA A 17 -13.91 -5.69 -49.48
N THR A 18 -14.96 -5.73 -50.28
CA THR A 18 -16.26 -6.37 -50.10
C THR A 18 -16.16 -7.89 -49.88
N GLY A 19 -16.94 -8.43 -48.95
CA GLY A 19 -17.11 -9.87 -48.77
C GLY A 19 -18.14 -10.21 -47.70
N GLU A 20 -19.05 -11.12 -48.05
CA GLU A 20 -20.27 -11.57 -47.36
C GLU A 20 -20.16 -12.05 -45.90
N ALA A 21 -21.31 -12.00 -45.20
CA ALA A 21 -21.51 -12.51 -43.86
C ALA A 21 -21.46 -14.04 -43.79
N THR A 22 -20.77 -14.61 -42.80
CA THR A 22 -20.98 -15.99 -42.33
C THR A 22 -20.66 -16.08 -40.83
N GLN A 23 -21.62 -16.60 -40.07
CA GLN A 23 -21.57 -16.85 -38.62
C GLN A 23 -20.55 -17.95 -38.23
N PRO A 24 -20.11 -18.00 -36.95
CA PRO A 24 -19.04 -18.90 -36.51
C PRO A 24 -19.46 -20.37 -36.52
N GLN A 25 -18.67 -21.22 -37.19
CA GLN A 25 -18.77 -22.67 -37.08
C GLN A 25 -18.08 -23.17 -35.80
N VAL A 26 -18.87 -23.84 -34.97
CA VAL A 26 -18.40 -24.76 -33.93
C VAL A 26 -17.99 -26.07 -34.62
N SER A 27 -16.73 -26.50 -34.46
CA SER A 27 -16.29 -27.83 -34.91
C SER A 27 -16.18 -28.76 -33.72
N ASP A 28 -17.03 -29.78 -33.74
CA ASP A 28 -17.09 -30.88 -32.80
C ASP A 28 -15.95 -31.91 -33.02
N ALA A 29 -15.77 -32.73 -32.00
CA ALA A 29 -14.65 -33.64 -31.73
C ALA A 29 -14.40 -34.78 -32.75
N ALA A 30 -13.15 -35.25 -32.79
CA ALA A 30 -12.77 -36.54 -33.36
C ALA A 30 -12.22 -37.48 -32.26
N THR A 31 -12.96 -38.55 -32.02
CA THR A 31 -12.70 -39.66 -31.08
C THR A 31 -11.53 -40.54 -31.52
N ALA A 32 -10.57 -40.81 -30.63
CA ALA A 32 -9.57 -41.86 -30.78
C ALA A 32 -9.85 -43.02 -29.80
N ALA A 33 -9.83 -44.25 -30.32
CA ALA A 33 -10.17 -45.50 -29.64
C ALA A 33 -9.10 -45.94 -28.59
N PRO A 34 -9.46 -46.76 -27.58
CA PRO A 34 -8.57 -47.08 -26.47
C PRO A 34 -7.56 -48.20 -26.83
N VAL A 35 -6.28 -47.97 -26.50
CA VAL A 35 -5.23 -49.01 -26.58
C VAL A 35 -5.19 -49.78 -25.26
N ARG A 36 -5.24 -51.12 -25.34
CA ARG A 36 -5.18 -52.03 -24.19
C ARG A 36 -3.73 -52.10 -23.65
N PRO A 37 -3.48 -51.92 -22.34
CA PRO A 37 -2.12 -52.04 -21.79
C PRO A 37 -1.68 -53.51 -21.68
N SER A 38 -0.40 -53.76 -22.00
CA SER A 38 0.27 -55.06 -21.77
C SER A 38 0.58 -55.28 -20.27
N PRO A 39 0.66 -56.53 -19.79
CA PRO A 39 0.93 -56.80 -18.38
C PRO A 39 2.38 -56.48 -18.01
N LEU A 40 2.57 -55.80 -16.87
CA LEU A 40 3.89 -55.47 -16.32
C LEU A 40 4.58 -56.71 -15.72
N PRO A 41 5.93 -56.80 -15.80
CA PRO A 41 6.69 -57.84 -15.11
C PRO A 41 6.67 -57.63 -13.58
N ALA A 42 6.70 -58.74 -12.84
CA ALA A 42 6.65 -58.75 -11.38
C ALA A 42 7.94 -58.16 -10.76
N THR A 43 7.76 -57.14 -9.91
CA THR A 43 8.83 -56.47 -9.16
C THR A 43 9.39 -57.39 -8.05
N PRO A 44 10.72 -57.49 -7.84
CA PRO A 44 11.28 -58.21 -6.70
C PRO A 44 10.97 -57.48 -5.38
N ALA A 45 10.78 -58.27 -4.31
CA ALA A 45 10.47 -57.76 -2.98
C ALA A 45 11.63 -56.91 -2.42
N VAL A 46 11.32 -55.67 -2.05
CA VAL A 46 12.25 -54.73 -1.41
C VAL A 46 12.25 -54.99 0.10
N THR A 47 13.40 -55.36 0.67
CA THR A 47 13.61 -55.40 2.12
C THR A 47 13.71 -53.97 2.65
N ILE A 48 12.76 -53.54 3.47
CA ILE A 48 12.80 -52.22 4.10
C ILE A 48 13.66 -52.30 5.36
N VAL A 49 14.84 -51.68 5.33
CA VAL A 49 15.63 -51.44 6.53
C VAL A 49 15.04 -50.22 7.23
N ALA A 50 14.70 -50.35 8.51
CA ALA A 50 14.17 -49.26 9.31
C ALA A 50 15.21 -48.14 9.45
N THR A 51 14.97 -47.02 8.76
CA THR A 51 15.76 -45.79 8.93
C THR A 51 15.41 -45.18 10.28
N ALA A 52 16.43 -44.79 11.06
CA ALA A 52 16.26 -44.15 12.35
C ALA A 52 15.41 -42.87 12.24
N THR A 53 14.52 -42.66 13.21
CA THR A 53 13.71 -41.46 13.35
C THR A 53 14.61 -40.23 13.38
N PRO A 54 14.45 -39.22 12.49
CA PRO A 54 15.24 -38.01 12.57
C PRO A 54 14.96 -37.31 13.90
N GLN A 55 16.01 -37.06 14.67
CA GLN A 55 15.95 -36.27 15.89
C GLN A 55 15.54 -34.83 15.52
N PRO A 56 14.70 -34.12 16.31
CA PRO A 56 14.29 -32.77 15.98
C PRO A 56 15.52 -31.87 15.81
N THR A 57 15.70 -31.39 14.59
CA THR A 57 16.64 -30.31 14.28
C THR A 57 16.26 -29.12 15.14
N ASN A 58 17.22 -28.60 15.90
CA ASN A 58 17.05 -27.34 16.64
C ASN A 58 16.44 -26.32 15.68
N THR A 59 15.22 -25.86 15.98
CA THR A 59 14.59 -24.77 15.24
C THR A 59 15.58 -23.62 15.18
N PRO A 60 16.03 -23.18 13.99
CA PRO A 60 16.97 -22.08 13.88
C PRO A 60 16.39 -20.88 14.63
N SER A 61 17.22 -20.27 15.48
CA SER A 61 16.84 -19.01 16.12
C SER A 61 16.48 -17.99 15.03
N ALA A 62 15.52 -17.11 15.28
CA ALA A 62 15.12 -16.08 14.31
C ALA A 62 16.33 -15.30 13.76
N ALA A 63 17.38 -15.09 14.57
CA ALA A 63 18.63 -14.48 14.14
C ALA A 63 19.41 -15.28 13.08
N GLN A 64 19.38 -16.62 13.13
CA GLN A 64 20.02 -17.49 12.14
C GLN A 64 19.21 -17.53 10.83
N ALA A 65 17.88 -17.54 10.92
CA ALA A 65 17.00 -17.47 9.76
C ALA A 65 17.16 -16.14 9.00
N ILE A 66 17.35 -15.02 9.70
CA ILE A 66 17.57 -13.69 9.07
C ILE A 66 18.90 -13.63 8.31
N SER A 67 19.94 -14.34 8.77
CA SER A 67 21.25 -14.37 8.10
C SER A 67 21.22 -15.13 6.75
N GLU A 68 20.27 -16.05 6.55
CA GLU A 68 20.11 -16.80 5.30
C GLU A 68 19.15 -16.11 4.29
N LEU A 69 18.41 -15.08 4.73
CA LEU A 69 17.48 -14.32 3.90
C LEU A 69 18.14 -13.20 3.07
N GLY A 70 19.46 -13.21 2.96
CA GLY A 70 20.23 -12.25 2.16
C GLY A 70 20.02 -12.44 0.67
N GLY A 71 19.62 -11.39 -0.05
CA GLY A 71 19.46 -11.43 -1.50
C GLY A 71 19.15 -10.07 -2.12
N ARG A 72 19.22 -9.99 -3.45
CA ARG A 72 18.79 -8.80 -4.20
C ARG A 72 17.41 -9.04 -4.79
N LEU A 73 16.40 -8.39 -4.22
CA LEU A 73 15.09 -8.30 -4.83
C LEU A 73 15.11 -7.26 -5.96
N ARG A 74 14.64 -7.64 -7.15
CA ARG A 74 14.45 -6.73 -8.29
C ARG A 74 12.96 -6.52 -8.51
N ILE A 75 12.50 -5.29 -8.33
CA ILE A 75 11.11 -4.89 -8.55
C ILE A 75 11.10 -3.93 -9.74
N ALA A 76 10.28 -4.22 -10.75
CA ALA A 76 9.93 -3.24 -11.77
C ALA A 76 8.82 -2.34 -11.20
N SER A 77 9.09 -1.03 -11.12
CA SER A 77 8.15 -0.03 -10.66
C SER A 77 8.00 1.05 -11.71
N VAL A 78 6.82 1.66 -11.75
CA VAL A 78 6.62 2.96 -12.39
C VAL A 78 7.62 3.98 -11.83
N PRO A 79 8.13 4.90 -12.66
CA PRO A 79 9.12 5.88 -12.21
C PRO A 79 8.53 6.80 -11.12
N PRO A 80 9.39 7.40 -10.27
CA PRO A 80 8.95 8.41 -9.32
C PRO A 80 8.19 9.54 -10.01
N VAL A 81 7.15 10.05 -9.36
CA VAL A 81 6.45 11.26 -9.83
C VAL A 81 7.31 12.52 -9.64
N GLN A 82 8.25 12.48 -8.68
CA GLN A 82 9.18 13.55 -8.36
C GLN A 82 10.56 13.00 -7.99
N GLN A 83 11.59 13.84 -8.06
CA GLN A 83 12.96 13.46 -7.72
C GLN A 83 13.11 13.04 -6.24
N PHE A 84 12.31 13.65 -5.36
CA PHE A 84 12.16 13.24 -3.97
C PHE A 84 10.77 12.67 -3.76
N VAL A 85 10.71 11.50 -3.13
CA VAL A 85 9.46 10.82 -2.86
C VAL A 85 9.04 11.15 -1.44
N GLY A 86 8.30 12.23 -1.25
CA GLY A 86 7.63 12.54 0.02
C GLY A 86 6.18 12.09 -0.03
N SER A 87 5.62 11.65 1.11
CA SER A 87 4.20 11.26 1.19
C SER A 87 3.24 12.41 0.84
N TRP A 88 3.66 13.67 1.07
CA TRP A 88 2.89 14.88 0.72
C TRP A 88 3.02 15.31 -0.74
N LEU A 89 3.88 14.64 -1.53
CA LEU A 89 4.15 14.94 -2.94
C LEU A 89 3.44 13.97 -3.91
N GLY A 90 2.49 13.19 -3.39
CA GLY A 90 1.60 12.38 -4.21
C GLY A 90 1.08 11.13 -3.49
N THR A 91 -0.15 10.73 -3.79
CA THR A 91 -0.84 9.59 -3.16
C THR A 91 -1.04 8.42 -4.12
N THR A 92 -0.49 8.49 -5.33
CA THR A 92 -0.56 7.38 -6.29
C THR A 92 0.18 6.16 -5.75
N THR A 93 -0.19 4.96 -6.19
CA THR A 93 0.56 3.74 -5.87
C THR A 93 2.05 3.89 -6.21
N ALA A 94 2.36 4.58 -7.32
CA ALA A 94 3.72 4.93 -7.73
C ALA A 94 4.49 5.71 -6.65
N ALA A 95 3.87 6.77 -6.13
CA ALA A 95 4.47 7.62 -5.11
C ALA A 95 4.61 6.87 -3.78
N ASN A 96 3.55 6.21 -3.31
CA ASN A 96 3.55 5.56 -2.00
C ASN A 96 4.43 4.31 -1.94
N MET A 97 4.53 3.52 -3.01
CA MET A 97 5.40 2.32 -3.02
C MET A 97 6.88 2.66 -2.78
N GLN A 98 7.29 3.87 -3.15
CA GLN A 98 8.67 4.31 -3.01
C GLN A 98 8.95 4.90 -1.62
N VAL A 99 7.93 5.40 -0.91
CA VAL A 99 8.02 5.95 0.45
C VAL A 99 8.09 4.85 1.52
N ARG A 100 7.25 3.82 1.37
CA ARG A 100 7.09 2.74 2.37
C ARG A 100 8.39 2.04 2.82
N PRO A 101 9.43 1.86 2.00
CA PRO A 101 10.67 1.22 2.46
C PRO A 101 11.47 2.02 3.49
N PHE A 102 11.22 3.33 3.66
CA PHE A 102 12.01 4.19 4.55
C PHE A 102 11.17 4.99 5.55
N SER A 103 9.84 4.87 5.53
CA SER A 103 8.96 5.55 6.49
C SER A 103 7.89 4.61 7.01
N ASP A 104 7.67 4.64 8.32
CA ASP A 104 6.65 3.85 8.99
C ASP A 104 5.45 4.71 9.45
N PRO A 105 4.21 4.21 9.32
CA PRO A 105 3.01 4.84 9.85
C PRO A 105 2.84 4.58 11.37
N LEU A 106 1.94 5.34 12.01
CA LEU A 106 1.51 5.04 13.38
C LEU A 106 0.81 3.69 13.50
N ILE A 107 -0.03 3.37 12.51
CA ILE A 107 -0.83 2.14 12.44
C ILE A 107 -0.60 1.49 11.08
N HIS A 108 -0.45 0.17 11.07
CA HIS A 108 -0.45 -0.63 9.86
C HIS A 108 -1.80 -1.29 9.63
N THR A 109 -2.00 -1.73 8.39
CA THR A 109 -3.10 -2.61 8.01
C THR A 109 -2.52 -3.98 7.71
N ASP A 110 -3.03 -5.03 8.36
CA ASP A 110 -2.65 -6.39 8.05
C ASP A 110 -3.02 -6.72 6.60
N ARG A 111 -2.12 -7.43 5.92
CA ARG A 111 -2.23 -7.68 4.48
C ARG A 111 -3.26 -8.74 4.11
N PHE A 112 -3.68 -9.58 5.06
CA PHE A 112 -4.56 -10.71 4.82
C PHE A 112 -5.99 -10.42 5.22
N ASP A 113 -6.20 -9.86 6.41
CA ASP A 113 -7.55 -9.61 6.95
C ASP A 113 -7.92 -8.11 6.99
N GLY A 114 -6.97 -7.21 6.73
CA GLY A 114 -7.22 -5.77 6.74
C GLY A 114 -7.37 -5.18 8.14
N SER A 115 -7.08 -5.95 9.19
CA SER A 115 -7.13 -5.46 10.56
C SER A 115 -6.10 -4.37 10.81
N LEU A 116 -6.41 -3.45 11.73
CA LEU A 116 -5.46 -2.43 12.16
C LEU A 116 -4.49 -3.05 13.17
N VAL A 117 -3.19 -2.97 12.88
CA VAL A 117 -2.12 -3.53 13.72
C VAL A 117 -1.10 -2.45 14.10
N PRO A 118 -0.39 -2.60 15.23
CA PRO A 118 0.60 -1.61 15.68
C PRO A 118 1.69 -1.30 14.65
N GLY A 119 1.99 0.00 14.50
CA GLY A 119 3.17 0.53 13.81
C GLY A 119 4.06 1.26 14.79
N LEU A 120 4.31 2.55 14.54
CA LEU A 120 4.99 3.44 15.51
C LEU A 120 4.15 3.70 16.77
N ALA A 121 2.83 3.48 16.72
CA ALA A 121 1.97 3.44 17.88
C ALA A 121 1.70 1.98 18.30
N THR A 122 1.98 1.63 19.56
CA THR A 122 1.74 0.30 20.13
C THR A 122 0.27 0.05 20.45
N SER A 123 -0.45 1.11 20.78
CA SER A 123 -1.90 1.11 21.03
C SER A 123 -2.46 2.49 20.80
N TRP A 124 -3.77 2.57 20.64
CA TRP A 124 -4.49 3.81 20.48
C TRP A 124 -5.90 3.66 21.02
N GLU A 125 -6.47 4.77 21.48
CA GLU A 125 -7.81 4.84 22.02
C GLU A 125 -8.50 6.12 21.55
N ALA A 126 -9.80 6.00 21.30
CA ALA A 126 -10.65 7.13 20.99
C ALA A 126 -11.48 7.49 22.23
N ASN A 127 -11.80 8.77 22.40
CA ASN A 127 -12.86 9.16 23.32
C ASN A 127 -14.24 8.70 22.79
N GLU A 128 -15.28 8.80 23.63
CA GLU A 128 -16.61 8.25 23.35
C GLU A 128 -17.23 8.74 22.02
N ASP A 129 -16.96 9.98 21.61
CA ASP A 129 -17.50 10.58 20.39
C ASP A 129 -16.55 10.47 19.17
N GLY A 130 -15.37 9.86 19.34
CA GLY A 130 -14.39 9.67 18.27
C GLY A 130 -13.69 10.94 17.79
N THR A 131 -13.83 12.06 18.50
CA THR A 131 -13.22 13.36 18.12
C THR A 131 -11.80 13.56 18.65
N GLN A 132 -11.38 12.73 19.61
CA GLN A 132 -10.04 12.75 20.19
C GLN A 132 -9.47 11.34 20.20
N TRP A 133 -8.24 11.23 19.71
CA TRP A 133 -7.49 9.98 19.66
C TRP A 133 -6.18 10.13 20.40
N THR A 134 -5.91 9.22 21.34
CA THR A 134 -4.65 9.11 22.06
C THR A 134 -3.87 7.95 21.47
N PHE A 135 -2.62 8.20 21.09
CA PHE A 135 -1.70 7.17 20.57
C PHE A 135 -0.57 6.96 21.57
N HIS A 136 -0.30 5.71 21.90
CA HIS A 136 0.84 5.32 22.72
C HIS A 136 1.99 4.95 21.79
N LEU A 137 3.05 5.77 21.78
CA LEU A 137 4.15 5.64 20.84
C LEU A 137 5.24 4.70 21.37
N ARG A 138 5.95 4.06 20.46
CA ARG A 138 7.19 3.33 20.75
C ARG A 138 8.28 4.27 21.25
N ASP A 139 9.11 3.79 22.17
CA ASP A 139 10.26 4.50 22.76
C ASP A 139 11.63 3.92 22.32
N ASP A 140 11.58 2.82 21.56
CA ASP A 140 12.72 2.03 21.10
C ASP A 140 13.11 2.30 19.63
N VAL A 141 12.52 3.34 19.02
CA VAL A 141 12.73 3.66 17.60
C VAL A 141 13.72 4.81 17.44
N GLU A 142 14.71 4.61 16.58
CA GLU A 142 15.67 5.62 16.14
C GLU A 142 15.56 5.85 14.64
N PHE A 143 15.72 7.10 14.21
CA PHE A 143 15.83 7.42 12.80
C PHE A 143 17.16 6.89 12.24
N GLN A 144 17.14 6.57 10.95
CA GLN A 144 18.33 6.15 10.20
C GLN A 144 19.50 7.14 10.36
N HIS A 145 20.72 6.63 10.20
CA HIS A 145 21.95 7.42 10.27
C HIS A 145 22.19 8.13 11.62
N GLY A 146 21.49 7.73 12.69
CA GLY A 146 21.67 8.30 14.03
C GLY A 146 21.11 9.71 14.17
N TRP A 147 20.05 10.07 13.43
CA TRP A 147 19.42 11.39 13.50
C TRP A 147 18.59 11.64 14.78
N GLY A 148 18.58 10.67 15.69
CA GLY A 148 17.93 10.78 16.98
C GLY A 148 16.76 9.81 17.13
N LYS A 149 16.17 9.84 18.32
CA LYS A 149 15.01 9.00 18.65
C LYS A 149 13.73 9.58 18.07
N PHE A 150 12.86 8.70 17.60
CA PHE A 150 11.48 9.04 17.28
C PHE A 150 10.75 9.52 18.54
N SER A 151 9.90 10.53 18.38
CA SER A 151 9.17 11.17 19.46
C SER A 151 7.79 11.65 19.02
N ALA A 152 6.97 12.03 20.00
CA ALA A 152 5.66 12.62 19.74
C ALA A 152 5.71 13.93 18.92
N ASN A 153 6.86 14.61 18.85
CA ASN A 153 7.01 15.85 18.05
C ASN A 153 7.11 15.56 16.55
N ASP A 154 7.52 14.36 16.15
CA ASP A 154 7.72 13.98 14.75
C ASP A 154 6.38 13.71 14.03
N VAL A 155 5.34 13.37 14.81
CA VAL A 155 3.99 13.15 14.31
C VAL A 155 3.35 14.45 13.77
N PRO A 156 3.20 15.55 14.55
CA PRO A 156 2.68 16.80 14.02
C PRO A 156 3.59 17.41 12.97
N HIS A 157 4.92 17.17 13.03
CA HIS A 157 5.83 17.55 11.96
C HIS A 157 5.42 16.91 10.63
N SER A 158 5.28 15.58 10.61
CA SER A 158 4.92 14.82 9.41
C SER A 158 3.53 15.20 8.88
N THR A 159 2.55 15.36 9.76
CA THR A 159 1.20 15.87 9.42
C THR A 159 1.28 17.29 8.84
N GLY A 160 2.15 18.14 9.39
CA GLY A 160 2.39 19.48 8.90
C GLY A 160 2.88 19.51 7.45
N LEU A 161 3.69 18.52 7.03
CA LEU A 161 4.20 18.43 5.64
C LEU A 161 3.06 18.23 4.63
N ILE A 162 2.01 17.50 5.00
CA ILE A 162 0.86 17.20 4.14
C ILE A 162 0.01 18.46 3.87
N VAL A 163 0.00 19.43 4.79
CA VAL A 163 -0.84 20.64 4.66
C VAL A 163 -0.12 21.83 4.02
N LYS A 164 1.20 21.74 3.76
CA LYS A 164 1.98 22.82 3.13
C LYS A 164 1.40 23.21 1.78
N GLU A 165 1.64 24.44 1.36
CA GLU A 165 1.08 25.00 0.13
C GLU A 165 1.47 24.19 -1.12
N ASP A 166 2.69 23.67 -1.13
CA ASP A 166 3.27 22.86 -2.22
C ASP A 166 2.93 21.37 -2.13
N ALA A 167 2.17 20.94 -1.12
CA ALA A 167 1.68 19.56 -1.02
C ALA A 167 0.64 19.28 -2.11
N ILE A 168 0.85 18.18 -2.85
CA ILE A 168 -0.01 17.74 -3.96
C ILE A 168 -0.69 16.40 -3.69
N ALA A 169 -0.59 15.90 -2.45
CA ALA A 169 -1.24 14.70 -2.02
C ALA A 169 -2.78 14.87 -2.03
N SER A 170 -3.52 13.83 -2.45
CA SER A 170 -4.99 13.94 -2.60
C SER A 170 -5.71 14.12 -1.26
N ASP A 171 -5.10 13.69 -0.17
CA ASP A 171 -5.60 13.80 1.20
C ASP A 171 -5.30 15.16 1.86
N THR A 172 -4.47 16.01 1.25
CA THR A 172 -4.15 17.36 1.75
C THR A 172 -5.40 18.17 2.13
N GLY A 173 -6.49 18.07 1.35
CA GLY A 173 -7.74 18.77 1.67
C GLY A 173 -8.36 18.33 3.00
N ILE A 174 -8.40 17.02 3.25
CA ILE A 174 -8.94 16.43 4.48
C ILE A 174 -8.06 16.80 5.68
N PHE A 175 -6.74 16.73 5.51
CA PHE A 175 -5.80 17.10 6.57
C PHE A 175 -5.90 18.59 6.92
N ARG A 176 -6.14 19.47 5.95
CA ARG A 176 -6.36 20.89 6.21
C ARG A 176 -7.63 21.16 7.00
N GLU A 177 -8.70 20.42 6.70
CA GLU A 177 -9.96 20.48 7.45
C GLU A 177 -9.80 20.01 8.91
N LEU A 178 -9.12 18.89 9.13
CA LEU A 178 -8.96 18.29 10.46
C LEU A 178 -7.93 19.02 11.33
N PHE A 179 -6.78 19.35 10.77
CA PHE A 179 -5.61 19.77 11.54
C PHE A 179 -5.32 21.26 11.41
N GLY A 180 -5.56 21.88 10.26
CA GLY A 180 -5.34 23.30 10.01
C GLY A 180 -4.77 23.56 8.61
N ASN A 181 -4.89 24.80 8.12
CA ASN A 181 -4.55 25.13 6.73
C ASN A 181 -3.05 25.32 6.51
N THR A 182 -2.28 25.53 7.57
CA THR A 182 -0.84 25.79 7.51
C THR A 182 -0.06 24.82 8.38
N TYR A 183 1.23 24.66 8.08
CA TYR A 183 2.15 23.90 8.90
C TYR A 183 2.17 24.39 10.36
N ASP A 184 2.17 25.72 10.56
CA ASP A 184 2.16 26.31 11.88
C ASP A 184 0.85 26.07 12.64
N ASP A 185 -0.29 26.00 11.93
CA ASP A 185 -1.56 25.62 12.54
C ASP A 185 -1.48 24.20 13.13
N VAL A 186 -0.79 23.27 12.45
CA VAL A 186 -0.67 21.88 12.89
C VAL A 186 0.29 21.75 14.07
N ILE A 187 1.47 22.38 13.99
CA ILE A 187 2.51 22.24 15.03
C ILE A 187 2.15 23.01 16.31
N ASN A 188 1.55 24.19 16.16
CA ASN A 188 1.23 25.04 17.31
C ASN A 188 -0.16 24.80 17.87
N LYS A 189 -0.88 23.75 17.42
CA LYS A 189 -2.19 23.35 17.94
C LYS A 189 -2.06 22.78 19.36
N ARG A 190 -1.75 23.64 20.33
CA ARG A 190 -1.92 23.33 21.74
C ARG A 190 -3.42 23.27 21.99
N GLY A 191 -3.90 22.11 22.44
CA GLY A 191 -5.32 21.77 22.63
C GLY A 191 -6.18 22.95 23.08
N GLY A 192 -6.98 23.49 22.16
CA GLY A 192 -7.77 24.69 22.40
C GLY A 192 -8.76 24.91 21.27
N ARG A 193 -10.04 24.73 21.59
CA ARG A 193 -11.21 25.00 20.74
C ARG A 193 -11.07 26.33 20.01
N GLY A 194 -11.28 26.33 18.69
CA GLY A 194 -11.27 27.58 17.94
C GLY A 194 -11.68 27.43 16.48
N ARG A 195 -12.96 27.16 16.22
CA ARG A 195 -13.73 27.79 15.12
C ARG A 195 -15.21 27.41 15.24
N GLN A 196 -15.93 28.16 16.08
CA GLN A 196 -17.30 28.52 15.73
C GLN A 196 -17.22 29.49 14.54
N HIS A 197 -17.19 28.98 13.32
CA HIS A 197 -17.67 29.74 12.17
C HIS A 197 -19.20 29.58 12.10
N ARG A 198 -19.91 30.21 13.03
CA ARG A 198 -21.28 30.65 12.76
C ARG A 198 -21.21 32.12 12.38
N SER A 199 -20.99 32.34 11.09
CA SER A 199 -21.25 33.62 10.44
C SER A 199 -22.77 33.82 10.38
N ILE A 200 -23.40 34.19 11.51
CA ILE A 200 -24.74 34.77 11.47
C ILE A 200 -24.55 36.25 11.19
N GLN A 201 -24.63 36.61 9.91
CA GLN A 201 -24.80 38.01 9.54
C GLN A 201 -26.21 38.48 9.94
N ARG A 202 -26.20 39.50 10.81
CA ARG A 202 -27.20 40.53 11.13
C ARG A 202 -28.60 40.40 10.54
N ALA A 203 -29.58 40.43 11.43
CA ALA A 203 -30.75 41.29 11.27
C ALA A 203 -30.89 42.19 12.52
N SER A 204 -30.91 43.50 12.35
CA SER A 204 -31.34 44.51 13.34
C SER A 204 -31.53 45.84 12.62
N PRO A 205 -32.38 46.75 13.13
CA PRO A 205 -33.57 46.58 13.99
C PRO A 205 -34.87 46.47 13.18
#